data_AF-F9D6X0-F1
#
_entry.id   AF-F9D6X0-F1
#
_cell.length_a   1.000
_cell.length_b   1.000
_cell.length_c   1.000
_cell.angle_alpha   90.00
_cell.angle_beta   90.00
_cell.angle_gamma   90.00
#
_symmetry.space_group_name_H-M   'P 1'
#
loop_
_entity.id
_entity.type
_entity.pdbx_description
1 polymer ?
#
loop_
_entity_poly.entity_id
_entity_poly.type
_entity_poly.pdbx_seq_one_letter_code
_entity_poly.pdbx_strand_id
1 'polypeptide(L)'
;MTFKKSIVIFSLLIGCIGSNAVASDWTYDEPFIRQYFTSANLIIELRDGLKLLTGNVKLGAFCHDKLRGVQTPNVRDNIIYLTIHGEDDEVMDFRVLLEDGTERQLRYTYTYISNDMVGWDIPWQMNLFGLKAVDVNNGGMYSAKGSLADKQHLPLVGDWTASDFTRLKDSSTGSDGTTDEIRSINLAEARLVGSAPSGGWLSAFPNVGSVEANVLPDGMAVSEFLEGVNPNVLLYLPKTTTADPLSNVVIGTKAQRVVITDGAPFYALHTFKAVKAYYSRSFSLPTIEQRSAGWETITLPFRPSEFTATKGKLAPFGSAEIEHDMYEDTNPDGYRPFWLRCPDGTSFIQAKEILPNKAYIISMPNSTNYKEAYNITGDVAFTATNVYVMATPDEMSAEATTAYDLVPTMSKVKASDQVYVLNSKPIPASNLVAGEAFVRNGSDAQPFRAYASPKAGHSGASYFIIDVDKATAISHPSVLVSDSDLSGAAYDLNGRRLTGSERGLRIINHKKIIVK
;
A
#
# COMPACT_ATOMS: atom_id res chain seq x y z
N MET A 1 21.91 2.65 44.52
CA MET A 1 21.83 4.05 44.97
C MET A 1 21.04 4.85 43.96
N THR A 2 20.04 5.56 44.47
CA THR A 2 18.98 6.28 43.76
C THR A 2 19.56 7.45 42.95
N PHE A 3 19.37 7.48 41.63
CA PHE A 3 19.64 8.68 40.85
C PHE A 3 18.49 9.67 41.06
N LYS A 4 18.80 10.80 41.71
CA LYS A 4 17.92 11.94 41.88
C LYS A 4 17.63 12.55 40.51
N LYS A 5 16.33 12.69 40.18
CA LYS A 5 15.85 13.65 39.18
C LYS A 5 16.21 15.06 39.68
N SER A 6 17.08 15.75 38.96
CA SER A 6 17.21 17.20 39.07
C SER A 6 16.41 17.81 37.92
N ILE A 7 15.21 18.28 38.23
CA ILE A 7 14.49 19.23 37.38
C ILE A 7 15.07 20.59 37.73
N VAL A 8 15.72 21.25 36.76
CA VAL A 8 16.14 22.65 36.90
C VAL A 8 15.21 23.47 36.01
N ILE A 9 14.32 24.23 36.65
CA ILE A 9 13.43 25.20 36.01
C ILE A 9 14.15 26.56 36.07
N PHE A 10 14.36 27.18 34.92
CA PHE A 10 14.65 28.60 34.85
C PHE A 10 13.43 29.32 34.30
N SER A 11 12.71 30.03 35.17
CA SER A 11 11.71 31.00 34.76
C SER A 11 12.39 32.35 34.61
N LEU A 12 12.53 32.84 33.37
CA LEU A 12 12.91 34.22 33.09
C LEU A 12 11.78 34.88 32.30
N LEU A 13 10.94 35.61 33.02
CA LEU A 13 9.98 36.56 32.44
C LEU A 13 10.77 37.77 31.95
N ILE A 14 10.87 37.95 30.63
CA ILE A 14 11.20 39.25 30.04
C ILE A 14 10.02 39.63 29.15
N GLY A 15 9.23 40.61 29.61
CA GLY A 15 8.23 41.26 28.78
C GLY A 15 8.94 41.90 27.58
N CYS A 16 8.62 41.42 26.38
CA CYS A 16 9.11 42.04 25.16
C CYS A 16 8.29 43.30 24.89
N ILE A 17 8.82 44.45 25.34
CA ILE A 17 8.48 45.73 24.74
C ILE A 17 8.95 45.66 23.29
N GLY A 18 8.01 45.90 22.36
CA GLY A 18 8.30 45.92 20.94
C GLY A 18 9.48 46.84 20.63
N SER A 19 10.51 46.26 20.02
CA SER A 19 11.48 47.02 19.24
C SER A 19 11.59 46.33 17.89
N ASN A 20 11.12 47.04 16.86
CA ASN A 20 11.38 46.75 15.46
C ASN A 20 12.90 46.72 15.27
N ALA A 21 13.48 45.54 15.10
CA ALA A 21 14.89 45.36 14.80
C ALA A 21 15.06 44.36 13.63
N VAL A 22 14.74 44.89 12.46
CA VAL A 22 15.45 44.78 11.17
C VAL A 22 16.55 43.69 11.11
N ALA A 23 16.22 42.57 10.44
CA ALA A 23 17.09 41.78 9.54
C ALA A 23 16.45 40.38 9.28
N SER A 24 15.24 40.31 8.72
CA SER A 24 14.68 39.11 8.10
C SER A 24 13.39 39.45 7.36
N ASP A 25 13.12 38.74 6.27
CA ASP A 25 12.04 39.00 5.31
C ASP A 25 10.64 38.63 5.83
N TRP A 26 10.55 38.09 7.05
CA TRP A 26 9.29 37.75 7.70
C TRP A 26 8.77 38.91 8.53
N THR A 27 7.67 39.51 8.07
CA THR A 27 6.93 40.55 8.80
C THR A 27 5.74 39.94 9.52
N TYR A 28 5.50 40.35 10.77
CA TYR A 28 4.20 40.13 11.39
C TYR A 28 3.13 40.84 10.55
N ASP A 29 2.05 40.13 10.24
CA ASP A 29 0.93 40.69 9.50
C ASP A 29 0.11 41.58 10.45
N GLU A 30 0.27 42.90 10.31
CA GLU A 30 -0.54 43.98 10.89
C GLU A 30 -0.58 44.12 12.44
N PRO A 31 -0.93 45.30 13.00
CA PRO A 31 -0.82 45.53 14.43
C PRO A 31 -1.94 44.77 15.15
N PHE A 32 -1.58 43.63 15.75
CA PHE A 32 -2.40 42.82 16.65
C PHE A 32 -2.85 43.62 17.88
N ILE A 33 -3.78 44.55 17.68
CA ILE A 33 -4.46 45.30 18.73
C ILE A 33 -5.76 44.56 19.03
N ARG A 34 -5.77 43.90 20.19
CA ARG A 34 -6.95 43.34 20.88
C ARG A 34 -7.68 42.24 20.13
N GLN A 35 -7.37 40.99 20.47
CA GLN A 35 -8.39 39.98 20.76
C GLN A 35 -7.73 38.81 21.52
N TYR A 36 -8.55 38.10 22.30
CA TYR A 36 -8.14 37.14 23.31
C TYR A 36 -7.52 35.89 22.67
N PHE A 37 -6.20 35.84 22.56
CA PHE A 37 -5.49 34.65 22.13
C PHE A 37 -5.03 33.83 23.33
N THR A 38 -5.20 32.51 23.25
CA THR A 38 -4.44 31.56 24.06
C THR A 38 -2.98 31.63 23.61
N SER A 39 -2.08 32.00 24.52
CA SER A 39 -0.65 31.94 24.28
C SER A 39 -0.14 30.56 24.68
N ALA A 40 0.51 29.87 23.74
CA ALA A 40 1.21 28.63 24.03
C ALA A 40 2.72 28.88 24.02
N ASN A 41 3.40 28.44 25.08
CA ASN A 41 4.85 28.39 25.12
C ASN A 41 5.29 27.02 24.61
N LEU A 42 5.95 27.02 23.47
CA LEU A 42 6.51 25.83 22.85
C LEU A 42 8.00 25.74 23.21
N ILE A 43 8.39 24.61 23.79
CA ILE A 43 9.81 24.26 23.98
C ILE A 43 10.25 23.52 22.73
N ILE A 44 11.23 24.09 22.03
CA ILE A 44 11.81 23.51 20.82
C ILE A 44 13.26 23.17 21.09
N GLU A 45 13.59 21.89 20.97
CA GLU A 45 14.97 21.43 21.05
C GLU A 45 15.57 21.35 19.65
N LEU A 46 16.53 22.22 19.36
CA LEU A 46 17.24 22.24 18.09
C LEU A 46 18.44 21.30 18.15
N ARG A 47 18.37 20.19 17.42
CA ARG A 47 19.48 19.25 17.28
C ARG A 47 19.78 19.02 15.80
N ASP A 48 20.86 19.63 15.30
CA ASP A 48 21.49 19.20 14.05
C ASP A 48 22.60 18.20 14.39
N GLY A 49 22.68 17.12 13.62
CA GLY A 49 23.28 15.83 13.94
C GLY A 49 24.74 15.79 14.38
N LEU A 50 25.45 16.91 14.58
CA LEU A 50 26.71 17.04 15.34
C LEU A 50 27.17 18.50 15.57
N LYS A 51 26.39 19.53 15.20
CA LYS A 51 26.70 20.93 15.48
C LYS A 51 25.61 21.53 16.37
N LEU A 52 26.03 22.26 17.41
CA LEU A 52 25.16 23.30 17.93
C LEU A 52 24.80 24.20 16.74
N LEU A 53 23.52 24.52 16.55
CA LEU A 53 23.14 25.67 15.72
C LEU A 53 23.69 26.91 16.43
N THR A 54 24.97 27.20 16.23
CA THR A 54 25.64 28.40 16.72
C THR A 54 25.49 29.45 15.65
N GLY A 55 24.72 30.48 15.94
CA GLY A 55 24.47 31.57 15.01
C GLY A 55 23.13 32.24 15.25
N ASN A 56 22.92 33.37 14.58
CA ASN A 56 21.66 34.10 14.54
C ASN A 56 20.66 33.37 13.63
N VAL A 57 20.16 32.22 14.07
CA VAL A 57 19.04 31.53 13.41
C VAL A 57 17.76 32.29 13.72
N LYS A 58 16.78 32.29 12.79
CA LYS A 58 15.41 32.72 13.10
C LYS A 58 14.43 31.58 12.87
N LEU A 59 13.56 31.37 13.85
CA LEU A 59 12.51 30.38 13.79
C LEU A 59 11.16 31.09 13.74
N GLY A 60 10.33 30.73 12.77
CA GLY A 60 8.98 31.26 12.60
C GLY A 60 7.95 30.14 12.60
N ALA A 61 6.88 30.32 13.37
CA ALA A 61 5.67 29.50 13.28
C ALA A 61 4.65 30.22 12.39
N PHE A 62 4.04 29.49 11.48
CA PHE A 62 3.12 30.01 10.48
C PHE A 62 1.82 29.23 10.50
N CYS A 63 0.68 29.91 10.43
CA CYS A 63 -0.58 29.30 10.02
C CYS A 63 -0.80 29.72 8.55
N HIS A 64 -0.75 28.76 7.62
CA HIS A 64 -0.66 29.05 6.19
C HIS A 64 0.53 29.97 5.88
N ASP A 65 0.26 31.21 5.45
CA ASP A 65 1.28 32.22 5.13
C ASP A 65 1.43 33.28 6.23
N LYS A 66 0.67 33.18 7.33
CA LYS A 66 0.66 34.17 8.42
C LYS A 66 1.62 33.78 9.54
N LEU A 67 2.56 34.67 9.86
CA LEU A 67 3.49 34.49 10.97
C LEU A 67 2.75 34.64 12.32
N ARG A 68 2.80 33.59 13.15
CA ARG A 68 2.13 33.48 14.46
C ARG A 68 3.07 33.65 15.65
N GLY A 69 4.37 33.50 15.41
CA GLY A 69 5.41 33.76 16.39
C GLY A 69 6.77 33.62 15.71
N VAL A 70 7.70 34.53 16.01
CA VAL A 70 9.09 34.43 15.59
C VAL A 70 10.00 34.65 16.78
N GLN A 71 11.05 33.85 16.85
CA GLN A 71 12.12 34.04 17.82
C GLN A 71 13.46 34.05 17.10
N THR A 72 14.29 35.02 17.48
CA THR A 72 15.73 35.00 17.16
C THR A 72 16.43 34.43 18.40
N PRO A 73 16.59 33.11 18.50
CA PRO A 73 17.25 32.50 19.64
C PRO A 73 18.67 33.03 19.81
N ASN A 74 19.02 33.40 21.04
CA ASN A 74 20.41 33.44 21.46
C ASN A 74 20.72 32.03 21.96
N VAL A 75 21.26 31.18 21.09
CA VAL A 75 21.38 29.72 21.33
C VAL A 75 22.52 29.43 22.31
N ARG A 76 22.37 29.86 23.56
CA ARG A 76 22.99 29.17 24.69
C ARG A 76 21.97 28.13 25.13
N ASP A 77 22.34 26.85 25.01
CA ASP A 77 21.62 25.69 25.54
C ASP A 77 20.62 24.96 24.61
N ASN A 78 20.60 25.23 23.29
CA ASN A 78 19.86 24.46 22.25
C ASN A 78 18.32 24.36 22.43
N ILE A 79 17.77 25.09 23.40
CA ILE A 79 16.34 25.16 23.68
C ILE A 79 15.84 26.55 23.29
N ILE A 80 14.81 26.59 22.45
CA ILE A 80 14.11 27.82 22.08
C ILE A 80 12.74 27.79 22.70
N TYR A 81 12.41 28.87 23.40
CA TYR A 81 11.04 29.17 23.80
C TYR A 81 10.41 30.02 22.71
N LEU A 82 9.41 29.46 22.04
CA LEU A 82 8.61 30.18 21.06
C LEU A 82 7.20 30.37 21.63
N THR A 83 6.78 31.62 21.78
CA THR A 83 5.38 31.94 22.06
C THR A 83 4.65 32.06 20.73
N ILE A 84 3.61 31.26 20.57
CA ILE A 84 2.75 31.30 19.38
C ILE A 84 1.35 31.79 19.76
N HIS A 85 0.74 32.52 18.83
CA HIS A 85 -0.66 32.95 18.91
C HIS A 85 -1.48 32.20 17.87
N GLY A 86 -2.56 31.54 18.29
CA GLY A 86 -3.43 30.80 17.39
C GLY A 86 -4.84 30.64 17.94
N GLU A 87 -5.73 30.12 17.10
CA GLU A 87 -7.10 29.73 17.46
C GLU A 87 -7.21 28.19 17.51
N ASP A 88 -8.27 27.69 18.13
CA ASP A 88 -8.60 26.25 18.10
C ASP A 88 -8.68 25.77 16.63
N ASP A 89 -8.18 24.55 16.37
CA ASP A 89 -8.20 23.88 15.06
C ASP A 89 -7.31 24.46 13.94
N GLU A 90 -6.38 25.37 14.23
CA GLU A 90 -5.38 25.82 13.24
C GLU A 90 -4.25 24.79 13.00
N VAL A 91 -3.85 24.62 11.73
CA VAL A 91 -2.66 23.83 11.32
C VAL A 91 -1.45 24.76 11.23
N MET A 92 -0.39 24.44 11.97
CA MET A 92 0.83 25.24 12.05
C MET A 92 1.99 24.61 11.28
N ASP A 93 2.60 25.38 10.38
CA ASP A 93 3.86 25.09 9.69
C ASP A 93 5.03 25.80 10.40
N PHE A 94 6.19 25.16 10.51
CA PHE A 94 7.39 25.78 11.07
C PHE A 94 8.41 26.03 9.98
N ARG A 95 9.01 27.23 9.98
CA ARG A 95 10.04 27.61 9.00
C ARG A 95 11.29 28.06 9.76
N VAL A 96 12.45 27.67 9.26
CA VAL A 96 13.76 28.01 9.84
C VAL A 96 14.55 28.81 8.81
N LEU A 97 14.93 30.03 9.16
CA LEU A 97 15.82 30.88 8.36
C LEU A 97 17.24 30.79 8.94
N LEU A 98 18.16 30.33 8.11
CA LEU A 98 19.57 30.16 8.47
C LEU A 98 20.36 31.46 8.23
N GLU A 99 21.57 31.54 8.81
CA GLU A 99 22.45 32.72 8.67
C GLU A 99 22.84 33.03 7.22
N ASP A 100 22.85 32.02 6.35
CA ASP A 100 23.15 32.16 4.92
C ASP A 100 21.96 32.64 4.08
N GLY A 101 20.82 32.94 4.72
CA GLY A 101 19.58 33.37 4.07
C GLY A 101 18.72 32.23 3.53
N THR A 102 19.11 30.98 3.74
CA THR A 102 18.33 29.81 3.31
C THR A 102 17.15 29.58 4.24
N GLU A 103 15.95 29.47 3.66
CA GLU A 103 14.73 29.06 4.36
C GLU A 103 14.52 27.54 4.21
N ARG A 104 14.34 26.85 5.34
CA ARG A 104 13.93 25.44 5.39
C ARG A 104 12.52 25.33 5.95
N GLN A 105 11.63 24.69 5.19
CA GLN A 105 10.25 24.44 5.62
C GLN A 105 10.15 23.07 6.30
N LEU A 106 9.65 23.07 7.54
CA LEU A 106 9.38 21.88 8.32
C LEU A 106 7.86 21.68 8.41
N ARG A 107 7.32 20.74 7.63
CA ARG A 107 5.88 20.46 7.64
C ARG A 107 5.55 19.45 8.74
N TYR A 108 4.89 19.89 9.79
CA TYR A 108 4.33 19.04 10.86
C TYR A 108 2.84 19.30 10.98
N THR A 109 2.03 18.25 11.11
CA THR A 109 0.61 18.41 11.43
C THR A 109 0.45 18.41 12.94
N TYR A 110 0.03 19.55 13.49
CA TYR A 110 -0.43 19.68 14.87
C TYR A 110 -1.96 19.79 14.86
N THR A 111 -2.64 19.16 15.83
CA THR A 111 -4.09 19.30 16.03
C THR A 111 -4.33 19.77 17.45
N TYR A 112 -5.02 20.90 17.60
CA TYR A 112 -5.48 21.37 18.90
C TYR A 112 -6.61 20.46 19.37
N ILE A 113 -6.53 19.90 20.57
CA ILE A 113 -7.67 19.22 21.20
C ILE A 113 -8.03 20.08 22.40
N SER A 114 -9.03 20.96 22.25
CA SER A 114 -9.46 21.85 23.32
C SER A 114 -10.25 21.09 24.39
N ASN A 115 -10.01 21.45 25.66
CA ASN A 115 -11.06 21.90 26.59
C ASN A 115 -10.63 22.08 28.05
N ASP A 116 -9.35 21.98 28.39
CA ASP A 116 -8.91 22.37 29.74
C ASP A 116 -7.96 23.57 29.66
N MET A 117 -8.51 24.74 29.98
CA MET A 117 -7.74 25.84 30.52
C MET A 117 -6.93 25.31 31.70
N VAL A 118 -5.61 25.15 31.53
CA VAL A 118 -4.70 25.02 32.66
C VAL A 118 -3.78 26.22 32.63
N GLY A 119 -3.99 27.09 33.62
CA GLY A 119 -3.21 28.30 33.81
C GLY A 119 -1.72 28.03 33.85
N TRP A 120 -0.98 28.97 33.27
CA TRP A 120 0.29 29.53 33.75
C TRP A 120 1.50 28.63 34.08
N ASP A 121 1.43 27.29 34.15
CA ASP A 121 2.52 26.52 34.76
C ASP A 121 2.94 25.21 34.05
N ILE A 122 2.48 24.91 32.83
CA ILE A 122 2.99 23.72 32.11
C ILE A 122 3.30 24.05 30.64
N PRO A 123 4.58 24.34 30.29
CA PRO A 123 4.98 24.48 28.89
C PRO A 123 4.84 23.14 28.16
N TRP A 124 4.32 23.19 26.94
CA TRP A 124 4.24 22.02 26.07
C TRP A 124 5.63 21.72 25.56
N GLN A 125 6.15 20.52 25.87
CA GLN A 125 7.42 20.06 25.34
C GLN A 125 7.16 19.29 24.04
N MET A 126 7.41 19.92 22.89
CA MET A 126 7.48 19.22 21.61
C MET A 126 8.94 18.94 21.30
N ASN A 127 9.31 17.66 21.28
CA ASN A 127 10.55 17.26 20.64
C ASN A 127 10.34 17.41 19.14
N LEU A 128 10.74 18.54 18.57
CA LEU A 128 11.00 18.62 17.14
C LEU A 128 12.21 17.73 16.89
N PHE A 129 11.94 16.45 16.61
CA PHE A 129 12.90 15.62 15.91
C PHE A 129 13.06 16.30 14.57
N GLY A 130 14.10 17.14 14.46
CA GLY A 130 14.56 17.64 13.17
C GLY A 130 14.50 16.49 12.20
N LEU A 131 13.94 16.75 11.01
CA LEU A 131 14.00 15.88 9.86
C LEU A 131 15.16 14.91 10.04
N LYS A 132 14.89 13.61 10.20
CA LYS A 132 15.92 12.61 9.93
C LYS A 132 16.06 12.52 8.41
N ALA A 133 16.32 13.67 7.80
CA ALA A 133 17.03 13.79 6.56
C ALA A 133 18.37 13.12 6.85
N VAL A 134 18.60 11.96 6.24
CA VAL A 134 19.85 11.27 6.42
C VAL A 134 20.93 12.10 5.73
N ASP A 135 21.52 13.04 6.47
CA ASP A 135 22.51 14.01 5.99
C ASP A 135 23.91 13.37 5.98
N VAL A 136 24.26 12.71 4.88
CA VAL A 136 25.59 12.13 4.73
C VAL A 136 26.52 13.16 4.10
N ASN A 137 27.01 14.12 4.90
CA ASN A 137 27.88 15.15 4.35
C ASN A 137 29.37 14.72 4.23
N ASN A 138 29.94 15.02 3.05
CA ASN A 138 31.33 15.16 2.61
C ASN A 138 32.41 14.12 3.00
N GLY A 139 31.97 12.91 3.30
CA GLY A 139 32.87 11.82 3.68
C GLY A 139 32.24 11.00 4.78
N GLY A 140 31.00 10.57 4.55
CA GLY A 140 30.52 9.35 5.15
C GLY A 140 30.64 9.24 6.66
N MET A 141 29.72 9.84 7.41
CA MET A 141 29.41 9.39 8.77
C MET A 141 27.97 9.73 9.13
N TYR A 142 27.05 8.80 8.88
CA TYR A 142 26.07 8.42 9.89
C TYR A 142 26.36 6.99 10.32
N SER A 143 27.10 6.85 11.42
CA SER A 143 26.61 5.96 12.46
C SER A 143 25.38 6.66 13.03
N ALA A 144 24.18 6.28 12.58
CA ALA A 144 23.04 6.50 13.44
C ALA A 144 23.42 5.85 14.79
N LYS A 145 23.44 6.61 15.89
CA LYS A 145 23.54 6.03 17.24
C LYS A 145 22.29 5.20 17.61
N GLY A 146 21.59 4.64 16.63
CA GLY A 146 20.39 3.83 16.74
C GLY A 146 20.08 3.17 15.40
N SER A 147 19.55 1.95 15.47
CA SER A 147 19.14 1.14 14.33
C SER A 147 18.08 1.86 13.46
N LEU A 148 18.14 1.68 12.13
CA LEU A 148 17.04 1.95 11.20
C LEU A 148 16.21 0.68 10.92
N ALA A 149 16.44 -0.40 11.67
CA ALA A 149 15.56 -1.55 11.70
C ALA A 149 14.10 -1.09 11.88
N ASP A 150 13.20 -1.77 11.18
CA ASP A 150 11.75 -1.56 11.22
C ASP A 150 11.25 -0.26 10.55
N LYS A 151 12.13 0.51 9.90
CA LYS A 151 11.70 1.62 9.04
C LYS A 151 11.22 1.11 7.69
N GLN A 152 10.12 1.67 7.20
CA GLN A 152 9.56 1.31 5.89
C GLN A 152 9.85 2.33 4.79
N HIS A 153 10.12 3.59 5.19
CA HIS A 153 10.38 4.69 4.27
C HIS A 153 11.70 5.37 4.63
N LEU A 154 12.57 5.55 3.64
CA LEU A 154 13.88 6.13 3.81
C LEU A 154 13.98 7.48 3.08
N PRO A 155 13.79 8.61 3.79
CA PRO A 155 14.11 9.93 3.25
C PRO A 155 15.62 10.18 3.28
N LEU A 156 16.23 10.24 2.10
CA LEU A 156 17.66 10.49 1.94
C LEU A 156 17.88 11.93 1.48
N VAL A 157 18.92 12.57 2.02
CA VAL A 157 19.31 13.92 1.61
C VAL A 157 20.82 14.03 1.41
N GLY A 158 21.27 15.05 0.69
CA GLY A 158 22.69 15.30 0.46
C GLY A 158 23.32 14.32 -0.51
N ASP A 159 24.64 14.18 -0.46
CA ASP A 159 25.42 13.37 -1.40
C ASP A 159 25.59 11.92 -0.92
N TRP A 160 25.33 10.96 -1.80
CA TRP A 160 25.35 9.53 -1.50
C TRP A 160 26.24 8.73 -2.43
N THR A 161 27.25 8.08 -1.87
CA THR A 161 28.15 7.16 -2.59
C THR A 161 27.73 5.70 -2.43
N ALA A 162 28.33 4.79 -3.20
CA ALA A 162 28.16 3.34 -3.03
C ALA A 162 28.51 2.85 -1.60
N SER A 163 29.50 3.45 -0.95
CA SER A 163 29.86 3.13 0.44
C SER A 163 28.81 3.60 1.44
N ASP A 164 28.10 4.69 1.15
CA ASP A 164 26.99 5.17 1.98
C ASP A 164 25.80 4.22 1.90
N PHE A 165 25.48 3.73 0.71
CA PHE A 165 24.44 2.71 0.52
C PHE A 165 24.76 1.38 1.24
N THR A 166 26.04 1.01 1.31
CA THR A 166 26.48 -0.17 2.10
C THR A 166 26.20 0.04 3.59
N ARG A 167 26.52 1.22 4.13
CA ARG A 167 26.22 1.55 5.53
C ARG A 167 24.73 1.69 5.80
N LEU A 168 23.98 2.24 4.85
CA LEU A 168 22.53 2.35 4.95
C LEU A 168 21.92 0.97 5.09
N LYS A 169 22.31 0.03 4.23
CA LYS A 169 21.91 -1.39 4.34
C LYS A 169 22.19 -1.95 5.73
N ASP A 170 23.42 -1.81 6.23
CA ASP A 170 23.79 -2.34 7.55
C ASP A 170 22.94 -1.73 8.67
N SER A 171 22.65 -0.42 8.58
CA SER A 171 21.84 0.29 9.57
C SER A 171 20.34 -0.05 9.49
N SER A 172 19.84 -0.38 8.30
CA SER A 172 18.44 -0.74 8.03
C SER A 172 18.16 -2.23 8.19
N THR A 173 19.20 -3.03 8.44
CA THR A 173 19.05 -4.48 8.59
C THR A 173 18.27 -4.78 9.87
N GLY A 174 17.13 -5.45 9.70
CA GLY A 174 16.27 -5.91 10.78
C GLY A 174 16.91 -7.01 11.61
N SER A 175 16.23 -7.40 12.68
CA SER A 175 16.67 -8.49 13.56
C SER A 175 16.86 -9.84 12.85
N ASP A 176 16.22 -10.02 11.69
CA ASP A 176 16.31 -11.21 10.84
C ASP A 176 17.45 -11.16 9.81
N GLY A 177 18.28 -10.11 9.84
CA GLY A 177 19.40 -9.95 8.91
C GLY A 177 18.99 -9.44 7.52
N THR A 178 17.75 -8.98 7.33
CA THR A 178 17.23 -8.50 6.04
C THR A 178 16.86 -7.02 6.07
N THR A 179 16.71 -6.42 4.89
CA THR A 179 16.14 -5.08 4.70
C THR A 179 14.69 -5.15 4.22
N ASP A 180 13.99 -6.27 4.50
CA ASP A 180 12.68 -6.59 3.94
C ASP A 180 11.59 -5.57 4.33
N GLU A 181 11.77 -4.82 5.42
CA GLU A 181 10.84 -3.77 5.87
C GLU A 181 10.85 -2.52 4.97
N ILE A 182 11.94 -2.25 4.24
CA ILE A 182 12.07 -1.04 3.44
C ILE A 182 11.21 -1.15 2.17
N ARG A 183 10.20 -0.28 2.05
CA ARG A 183 9.22 -0.23 0.96
C ARG A 183 9.44 0.93 0.00
N SER A 184 9.98 2.05 0.49
CA SER A 184 10.30 3.20 -0.37
C SER A 184 11.56 3.94 0.02
N ILE A 185 12.18 4.56 -0.99
CA ILE A 185 13.34 5.45 -0.84
C ILE A 185 12.96 6.80 -1.46
N ASN A 186 13.17 7.89 -0.72
CA ASN A 186 12.99 9.25 -1.23
C ASN A 186 14.37 9.89 -1.44
N LEU A 187 14.66 10.24 -2.69
CA LEU A 187 15.87 10.88 -3.18
C LEU A 187 15.62 12.31 -3.68
N ALA A 188 14.45 12.92 -3.41
CA ALA A 188 14.12 14.25 -3.90
C ALA A 188 15.16 15.31 -3.48
N GLU A 189 15.71 15.18 -2.27
CA GLU A 189 16.74 16.05 -1.71
C GLU A 189 18.13 15.40 -1.68
N ALA A 190 18.29 14.25 -2.32
CA ALA A 190 19.56 13.52 -2.40
C ALA A 190 20.14 13.51 -3.81
N ARG A 191 21.47 13.46 -3.87
CA ARG A 191 22.24 13.27 -5.09
C ARG A 191 23.07 12.01 -4.95
N LEU A 192 22.95 11.10 -5.90
CA LEU A 192 23.83 9.94 -5.96
C LEU A 192 25.13 10.33 -6.68
N VAL A 193 26.26 10.09 -6.04
CA VAL A 193 27.59 10.53 -6.47
C VAL A 193 28.48 9.33 -6.76
N GLY A 194 29.13 9.37 -7.93
CA GLY A 194 30.02 8.31 -8.39
C GLY A 194 29.28 7.13 -9.02
N SER A 195 29.97 6.00 -9.14
CA SER A 195 29.42 4.78 -9.74
C SER A 195 28.50 4.04 -8.75
N ALA A 196 27.43 3.43 -9.28
CA ALA A 196 26.55 2.58 -8.51
C ALA A 196 27.31 1.41 -7.85
N PRO A 197 26.85 0.90 -6.70
CA PRO A 197 27.35 -0.35 -6.15
C PRO A 197 27.07 -1.53 -7.10
N SER A 198 27.80 -2.64 -6.90
CA SER A 198 27.56 -3.87 -7.67
C SER A 198 26.09 -4.29 -7.57
N GLY A 199 25.40 -4.43 -8.72
CA GLY A 199 23.98 -4.76 -8.79
C GLY A 199 23.02 -3.58 -8.80
N GLY A 200 23.53 -2.34 -8.78
CA GLY A 200 22.71 -1.11 -8.88
C GLY A 200 22.37 -0.51 -7.52
N TRP A 201 21.91 0.75 -7.52
CA TRP A 201 21.61 1.52 -6.31
C TRP A 201 20.55 0.86 -5.40
N LEU A 202 19.62 0.12 -5.98
CA LEU A 202 18.51 -0.51 -5.25
C LEU A 202 18.78 -1.96 -4.84
N SER A 203 19.94 -2.52 -5.20
CA SER A 203 20.30 -3.93 -4.94
C SER A 203 20.25 -4.34 -3.48
N ALA A 204 20.53 -3.39 -2.57
CA ALA A 204 20.52 -3.62 -1.13
C ALA A 204 19.10 -3.67 -0.52
N PHE A 205 18.07 -3.30 -1.29
CA PHE A 205 16.70 -3.12 -0.79
C PHE A 205 15.70 -3.85 -1.70
N PRO A 206 15.64 -5.20 -1.63
CA PRO A 206 14.89 -6.03 -2.57
C PRO A 206 13.36 -5.84 -2.52
N ASN A 207 12.83 -5.24 -1.44
CA ASN A 207 11.41 -4.97 -1.27
C ASN A 207 11.00 -3.53 -1.59
N VAL A 208 11.95 -2.67 -2.00
CA VAL A 208 11.62 -1.30 -2.41
C VAL A 208 10.74 -1.34 -3.66
N GLY A 209 9.49 -0.90 -3.49
CA GLY A 209 8.52 -0.79 -4.58
C GLY A 209 8.40 0.64 -5.13
N SER A 210 8.91 1.64 -4.42
CA SER A 210 8.86 3.04 -4.85
C SER A 210 10.16 3.79 -4.60
N VAL A 211 10.59 4.56 -5.58
CA VAL A 211 11.66 5.55 -5.45
C VAL A 211 11.14 6.90 -5.94
N GLU A 212 11.27 7.93 -5.10
CA GLU A 212 11.03 9.32 -5.53
C GLU A 212 12.37 10.00 -5.79
N ALA A 213 12.53 10.68 -6.92
CA ALA A 213 13.77 11.38 -7.25
C ALA A 213 13.48 12.65 -8.05
N ASN A 214 14.20 13.74 -7.80
CA ASN A 214 14.06 14.97 -8.59
C ASN A 214 14.88 14.90 -9.90
N VAL A 215 16.07 14.31 -9.83
CA VAL A 215 17.01 14.18 -10.94
C VAL A 215 17.68 12.80 -10.83
N LEU A 216 17.90 12.13 -11.95
CA LEU A 216 18.69 10.90 -12.00
C LEU A 216 20.19 11.23 -11.98
N PRO A 217 21.05 10.27 -11.56
CA PRO A 217 22.49 10.49 -11.59
C PRO A 217 22.98 10.89 -12.99
N ASP A 218 23.98 11.78 -13.04
CA ASP A 218 24.49 12.33 -14.30
C ASP A 218 24.92 11.20 -15.25
N GLY A 219 24.33 11.16 -16.45
CA GLY A 219 24.63 10.15 -17.47
C GLY A 219 23.98 8.78 -17.26
N MET A 220 23.19 8.58 -16.20
CA MET A 220 22.50 7.33 -15.91
C MET A 220 21.14 7.27 -16.60
N ALA A 221 20.89 6.20 -17.35
CA ALA A 221 19.58 5.95 -17.93
C ALA A 221 18.60 5.46 -16.85
N VAL A 222 17.30 5.76 -17.02
CA VAL A 222 16.24 5.22 -16.14
C VAL A 222 16.31 3.69 -16.03
N SER A 223 16.56 2.99 -17.14
CA SER A 223 16.65 1.52 -17.15
C SER A 223 17.81 0.98 -16.34
N GLU A 224 18.93 1.71 -16.30
CA GLU A 224 20.11 1.38 -15.48
C GLU A 224 19.83 1.70 -14.00
N PHE A 225 19.12 2.80 -13.72
CA PHE A 225 18.74 3.15 -12.35
C PHE A 225 17.78 2.13 -11.73
N LEU A 226 16.82 1.66 -12.53
CA LEU A 226 15.86 0.63 -12.11
C LEU A 226 16.41 -0.79 -12.26
N GLU A 227 17.64 -0.95 -12.76
CA GLU A 227 18.32 -2.24 -12.80
C GLU A 227 18.58 -2.71 -11.37
N GLY A 228 18.11 -3.91 -11.04
CA GLY A 228 18.19 -4.42 -9.68
C GLY A 228 17.23 -5.57 -9.41
N VAL A 229 16.96 -5.78 -8.12
CA VAL A 229 16.32 -7.00 -7.60
C VAL A 229 14.79 -6.97 -7.73
N ASN A 230 14.15 -5.80 -7.64
CA ASN A 230 12.70 -5.69 -7.73
C ASN A 230 12.24 -5.20 -9.12
N PRO A 231 11.69 -6.07 -9.98
CA PRO A 231 11.19 -5.66 -11.30
C PRO A 231 9.94 -4.76 -11.25
N ASN A 232 9.30 -4.63 -10.09
CA ASN A 232 8.07 -3.88 -9.90
C ASN A 232 8.27 -2.46 -9.35
N VAL A 233 9.53 -2.02 -9.19
CA VAL A 233 9.84 -0.70 -8.63
C VAL A 233 9.27 0.41 -9.49
N LEU A 234 8.59 1.36 -8.84
CA LEU A 234 8.05 2.58 -9.43
C LEU A 234 9.02 3.75 -9.20
N LEU A 235 9.41 4.44 -10.27
CA LEU A 235 10.21 5.67 -10.20
C LEU A 235 9.30 6.89 -10.35
N TYR A 236 9.18 7.70 -9.31
CA TYR A 236 8.45 8.96 -9.30
C TYR A 236 9.41 10.11 -9.61
N LEU A 237 9.09 10.87 -10.67
CA LEU A 237 9.84 12.02 -11.15
C LEU A 237 8.93 13.26 -11.20
N PRO A 238 9.48 14.49 -11.05
CA PRO A 238 8.73 15.73 -11.16
C PRO A 238 8.04 15.87 -12.52
N LYS A 239 6.90 16.59 -12.54
CA LYS A 239 6.15 16.90 -13.77
C LYS A 239 6.99 17.64 -14.83
N THR A 240 8.03 18.36 -14.40
CA THR A 240 8.96 19.10 -15.27
C THR A 240 9.96 18.20 -15.98
N THR A 241 10.05 16.93 -15.60
CA THR A 241 11.01 15.97 -16.17
C THR A 241 10.65 15.65 -17.61
N THR A 242 11.63 15.76 -18.50
CA THR A 242 11.54 15.30 -19.89
C THR A 242 12.32 13.99 -20.00
N ALA A 243 11.60 12.87 -19.93
CA ALA A 243 12.16 11.53 -20.14
C ALA A 243 11.19 10.74 -21.00
N ASP A 244 11.71 9.91 -21.90
CA ASP A 244 10.87 8.97 -22.64
C ASP A 244 10.23 7.99 -21.63
N PRO A 245 8.89 7.93 -21.55
CA PRO A 245 8.25 7.21 -20.47
C PRO A 245 8.39 5.70 -20.68
N LEU A 246 9.19 5.08 -19.82
CA LEU A 246 9.38 3.64 -19.72
C LEU A 246 8.29 3.00 -18.84
N SER A 247 8.31 1.68 -18.77
CA SER A 247 7.51 0.94 -17.79
C SER A 247 7.87 1.40 -16.37
N ASN A 248 6.86 1.53 -15.53
CA ASN A 248 7.01 1.80 -14.10
C ASN A 248 7.65 3.16 -13.78
N VAL A 249 7.59 4.12 -14.71
CA VAL A 249 8.00 5.52 -14.49
C VAL A 249 6.75 6.40 -14.38
N VAL A 250 6.67 7.17 -13.31
CA VAL A 250 5.60 8.12 -13.02
C VAL A 250 6.17 9.54 -13.12
N ILE A 251 5.71 10.33 -14.08
CA ILE A 251 6.08 11.74 -14.24
C ILE A 251 4.91 12.60 -13.73
N GLY A 252 5.14 13.30 -12.62
CA GLY A 252 4.10 13.96 -11.85
C GLY A 252 3.08 12.94 -11.32
N THR A 253 1.91 12.87 -11.94
CA THR A 253 0.83 11.94 -11.56
C THR A 253 0.43 11.00 -12.70
N LYS A 254 1.29 10.85 -13.70
CA LYS A 254 0.99 10.08 -14.92
C LYS A 254 2.10 9.09 -15.25
N ALA A 255 1.71 7.92 -15.72
CA ALA A 255 2.61 6.91 -16.27
C ALA A 255 2.12 6.46 -17.65
N GLN A 256 3.04 6.16 -18.55
CA GLN A 256 2.67 5.56 -19.84
C GLN A 256 2.24 4.11 -19.67
N ARG A 257 2.99 3.34 -18.89
CA ARG A 257 2.63 1.95 -18.58
C ARG A 257 3.15 1.50 -17.23
N VAL A 258 2.40 0.63 -16.58
CA VAL A 258 2.84 -0.12 -15.41
C VAL A 258 2.82 -1.60 -15.76
N VAL A 259 3.95 -2.26 -15.56
CA VAL A 259 4.12 -3.70 -15.81
C VAL A 259 4.52 -4.33 -14.48
N ILE A 260 3.65 -5.22 -14.01
CA ILE A 260 3.79 -5.89 -12.73
C ILE A 260 4.12 -7.36 -12.97
N THR A 261 5.23 -7.78 -12.39
CA THR A 261 5.73 -9.16 -12.32
C THR A 261 5.15 -9.85 -11.09
N ASP A 262 4.48 -10.98 -11.27
CA ASP A 262 3.92 -11.77 -10.16
C ASP A 262 5.01 -12.26 -9.20
N GLY A 263 4.68 -12.31 -7.91
CA GLY A 263 5.59 -12.76 -6.85
C GLY A 263 6.70 -11.77 -6.46
N ALA A 264 6.88 -10.67 -7.19
CA ALA A 264 7.80 -9.60 -6.82
C ALA A 264 7.09 -8.50 -5.99
N PRO A 265 7.74 -7.90 -4.97
CA PRO A 265 7.13 -6.89 -4.11
C PRO A 265 6.65 -5.66 -4.88
N PHE A 266 5.53 -5.07 -4.49
CA PHE A 266 5.03 -3.83 -5.05
C PHE A 266 4.59 -2.88 -3.96
N TYR A 267 4.92 -1.61 -4.13
CA TYR A 267 4.50 -0.53 -3.24
C TYR A 267 4.40 0.73 -4.06
N ALA A 268 3.20 1.31 -4.18
CA ALA A 268 2.99 2.60 -4.82
C ALA A 268 2.90 3.69 -3.74
N LEU A 269 3.90 4.56 -3.66
CA LEU A 269 3.94 5.66 -2.69
C LEU A 269 2.80 6.66 -2.90
N HIS A 270 2.45 6.91 -4.17
CA HIS A 270 1.39 7.84 -4.55
C HIS A 270 0.44 7.20 -5.57
N THR A 271 -0.82 7.64 -5.54
CA THR A 271 -1.80 7.33 -6.57
C THR A 271 -1.44 8.06 -7.86
N PHE A 272 -1.48 7.36 -8.99
CA PHE A 272 -1.22 7.95 -10.31
C PHE A 272 -2.10 7.32 -11.39
N LYS A 273 -2.19 7.99 -12.54
CA LYS A 273 -2.93 7.49 -13.70
C LYS A 273 -1.99 6.86 -14.72
N ALA A 274 -2.22 5.60 -15.07
CA ALA A 274 -1.48 4.89 -16.10
C ALA A 274 -2.29 4.79 -17.40
N VAL A 275 -1.65 5.00 -18.56
CA VAL A 275 -2.30 4.75 -19.86
C VAL A 275 -2.56 3.25 -20.05
N LYS A 276 -1.64 2.39 -19.61
CA LYS A 276 -1.80 0.92 -19.57
C LYS A 276 -1.29 0.34 -18.24
N ALA A 277 -2.01 -0.62 -17.68
CA ALA A 277 -1.54 -1.45 -16.58
C ALA A 277 -1.61 -2.92 -16.98
N TYR A 278 -0.59 -3.70 -16.63
CA TYR A 278 -0.47 -5.11 -16.97
C TYR A 278 0.03 -5.91 -15.76
N TYR A 279 -0.69 -6.97 -15.43
CA TYR A 279 -0.28 -8.01 -14.49
C TYR A 279 -0.63 -9.37 -15.11
N SER A 280 0.23 -10.38 -14.99
CA SER A 280 -0.08 -11.73 -15.45
C SER A 280 0.39 -12.77 -14.45
N ARG A 281 -0.40 -13.85 -14.34
CA ARG A 281 -0.13 -14.97 -13.45
C ARG A 281 -0.62 -16.27 -14.07
N SER A 282 0.13 -17.35 -13.88
CA SER A 282 -0.27 -18.70 -14.27
C SER A 282 -1.24 -19.33 -13.28
N PHE A 283 -2.30 -19.95 -13.80
CA PHE A 283 -3.28 -20.75 -13.05
C PHE A 283 -3.22 -22.21 -13.51
N SER A 284 -3.27 -23.13 -12.55
CA SER A 284 -3.18 -24.57 -12.87
C SER A 284 -3.91 -25.49 -11.90
N LEU A 285 -4.47 -24.95 -10.80
CA LEU A 285 -5.09 -25.79 -9.79
C LEU A 285 -6.34 -26.50 -10.36
N PRO A 286 -6.53 -27.79 -10.07
CA PRO A 286 -7.72 -28.52 -10.50
C PRO A 286 -8.93 -28.07 -9.68
N THR A 287 -10.03 -27.85 -10.37
CA THR A 287 -11.35 -27.68 -9.76
C THR A 287 -12.05 -29.03 -9.66
N ILE A 288 -12.77 -29.27 -8.58
CA ILE A 288 -13.43 -30.54 -8.31
C ILE A 288 -14.93 -30.28 -8.13
N GLU A 289 -15.75 -31.04 -8.84
CA GLU A 289 -17.20 -30.94 -8.69
C GLU A 289 -17.63 -31.24 -7.25
N GLN A 290 -18.58 -30.46 -6.73
CA GLN A 290 -19.14 -30.59 -5.37
C GLN A 290 -18.13 -30.41 -4.23
N ARG A 291 -16.97 -29.83 -4.52
CA ARG A 291 -15.93 -29.56 -3.53
C ARG A 291 -15.37 -28.16 -3.72
N SER A 292 -15.07 -27.47 -2.62
CA SER A 292 -14.35 -26.19 -2.68
C SER A 292 -12.90 -26.49 -3.01
N ALA A 293 -12.51 -26.37 -4.28
CA ALA A 293 -11.20 -26.75 -4.78
C ALA A 293 -10.77 -25.83 -5.93
N GLY A 294 -9.46 -25.67 -6.09
CA GLY A 294 -8.89 -24.84 -7.15
C GLY A 294 -8.96 -23.34 -6.88
N TRP A 295 -9.23 -22.92 -5.64
CA TRP A 295 -9.16 -21.51 -5.25
C TRP A 295 -7.71 -21.05 -5.07
N GLU A 296 -7.46 -19.82 -5.48
CA GLU A 296 -6.24 -19.06 -5.23
C GLU A 296 -6.65 -17.65 -4.75
N THR A 297 -5.79 -16.92 -4.04
CA THR A 297 -6.06 -15.52 -3.68
C THR A 297 -5.47 -14.55 -4.71
N ILE A 298 -6.08 -13.37 -4.88
CA ILE A 298 -5.56 -12.30 -5.72
C ILE A 298 -5.78 -10.93 -5.08
N THR A 299 -4.82 -10.02 -5.27
CA THR A 299 -4.91 -8.60 -4.89
C THR A 299 -4.11 -7.79 -5.90
N LEU A 300 -4.70 -6.73 -6.45
CA LEU A 300 -4.06 -5.87 -7.46
C LEU A 300 -4.14 -4.39 -7.05
N PRO A 301 -3.15 -3.55 -7.41
CA PRO A 301 -3.14 -2.13 -7.05
C PRO A 301 -3.98 -1.26 -8.00
N PHE A 302 -4.68 -1.88 -8.95
CA PHE A 302 -5.55 -1.23 -9.92
C PHE A 302 -6.77 -2.11 -10.20
N ARG A 303 -7.80 -1.53 -10.81
CA ARG A 303 -8.99 -2.25 -11.29
C ARG A 303 -8.76 -2.74 -12.72
N PRO A 304 -8.61 -4.04 -12.99
CA PRO A 304 -8.55 -4.57 -14.35
C PRO A 304 -9.84 -4.25 -15.10
N SER A 305 -9.72 -3.88 -16.38
CA SER A 305 -10.85 -3.75 -17.29
C SER A 305 -11.01 -4.94 -18.22
N GLU A 306 -9.96 -5.76 -18.37
CA GLU A 306 -9.95 -6.93 -19.25
C GLU A 306 -9.19 -8.09 -18.60
N PHE A 307 -9.67 -9.30 -18.87
CA PHE A 307 -9.05 -10.56 -18.46
C PHE A 307 -8.89 -11.45 -19.69
N THR A 308 -7.69 -11.96 -19.94
CA THR A 308 -7.42 -12.78 -21.13
C THR A 308 -6.53 -13.97 -20.80
N ALA A 309 -6.74 -15.07 -21.50
CA ALA A 309 -5.88 -16.25 -21.48
C ALA A 309 -5.62 -16.71 -22.92
N THR A 310 -4.81 -17.75 -23.10
CA THR A 310 -4.57 -18.36 -24.42
C THR A 310 -5.87 -18.74 -25.15
N LYS A 311 -6.91 -19.13 -24.40
CA LYS A 311 -8.22 -19.52 -24.96
C LYS A 311 -9.15 -18.34 -25.26
N GLY A 312 -8.75 -17.09 -25.01
CA GLY A 312 -9.52 -15.90 -25.34
C GLY A 312 -9.90 -15.06 -24.12
N LYS A 313 -10.98 -14.31 -24.24
CA LYS A 313 -11.45 -13.37 -23.20
C LYS A 313 -12.10 -14.11 -22.04
N LEU A 314 -11.89 -13.58 -20.85
CA LEU A 314 -12.45 -14.11 -19.61
C LEU A 314 -13.29 -13.05 -18.92
N ALA A 315 -14.29 -13.48 -18.16
CA ALA A 315 -15.04 -12.60 -17.27
C ALA A 315 -15.53 -13.37 -16.03
N PRO A 316 -15.68 -12.72 -14.87
CA PRO A 316 -16.18 -13.39 -13.69
C PRO A 316 -17.64 -13.80 -13.89
N PHE A 317 -18.04 -14.93 -13.31
CA PHE A 317 -19.45 -15.34 -13.32
C PHE A 317 -20.37 -14.19 -12.87
N GLY A 318 -21.54 -14.08 -13.51
CA GLY A 318 -22.58 -13.08 -13.24
C GLY A 318 -22.22 -11.65 -13.61
N SER A 319 -21.10 -11.42 -14.31
CA SER A 319 -20.84 -10.14 -14.98
C SER A 319 -21.75 -9.97 -16.21
N ALA A 320 -21.85 -8.74 -16.71
CA ALA A 320 -22.64 -8.44 -17.89
C ALA A 320 -22.08 -9.09 -19.16
N GLU A 321 -20.75 -9.25 -19.24
CA GLU A 321 -20.07 -9.95 -20.33
C GLU A 321 -20.49 -11.42 -20.42
N ILE A 322 -20.62 -12.11 -19.28
CA ILE A 322 -21.12 -13.48 -19.24
C ILE A 322 -22.63 -13.55 -19.52
N GLU A 323 -23.40 -12.53 -19.12
CA GLU A 323 -24.85 -12.52 -19.39
C GLU A 323 -25.17 -12.31 -20.89
N HIS A 324 -24.37 -11.51 -21.59
CA HIS A 324 -24.67 -11.07 -22.95
C HIS A 324 -23.82 -11.72 -24.05
N ASP A 325 -22.62 -12.21 -23.72
CA ASP A 325 -21.63 -12.65 -24.70
C ASP A 325 -20.76 -13.81 -24.17
N MET A 326 -21.37 -14.81 -23.55
CA MET A 326 -20.63 -15.99 -23.07
C MET A 326 -20.12 -16.85 -24.23
N TYR A 327 -18.98 -17.50 -24.01
CA TYR A 327 -18.47 -18.54 -24.91
C TYR A 327 -19.43 -19.72 -24.97
N GLU A 328 -19.80 -20.05 -26.21
CA GLU A 328 -20.54 -21.26 -26.58
C GLU A 328 -19.93 -21.82 -27.87
N ASP A 329 -20.20 -23.08 -28.21
CA ASP A 329 -19.71 -23.66 -29.47
C ASP A 329 -20.24 -22.87 -30.70
N THR A 330 -21.37 -22.17 -30.55
CA THR A 330 -21.96 -21.25 -31.54
C THR A 330 -21.49 -19.80 -31.44
N ASN A 331 -20.75 -19.44 -30.38
CA ASN A 331 -20.17 -18.12 -30.14
C ASN A 331 -18.71 -18.25 -29.64
N PRO A 332 -17.77 -18.63 -30.52
CA PRO A 332 -16.41 -18.98 -30.09
C PRO A 332 -15.57 -17.80 -29.58
N ASP A 333 -15.97 -16.57 -29.91
CA ASP A 333 -15.29 -15.33 -29.51
C ASP A 333 -15.80 -14.76 -28.17
N GLY A 334 -16.85 -15.38 -27.61
CA GLY A 334 -17.43 -14.97 -26.34
C GLY A 334 -16.51 -15.17 -25.13
N TYR A 335 -16.94 -14.61 -23.99
CA TYR A 335 -16.23 -14.63 -22.73
C TYR A 335 -16.36 -15.98 -22.03
N ARG A 336 -15.22 -16.53 -21.59
CA ARG A 336 -15.20 -17.72 -20.74
C ARG A 336 -15.33 -17.31 -19.27
N PRO A 337 -16.22 -17.94 -18.51
CA PRO A 337 -16.44 -17.57 -17.13
C PRO A 337 -15.34 -18.10 -16.20
N PHE A 338 -15.03 -17.35 -15.15
CA PHE A 338 -14.25 -17.82 -14.00
C PHE A 338 -14.90 -17.42 -12.69
N TRP A 339 -14.51 -18.05 -11.58
CA TRP A 339 -15.07 -17.71 -10.27
C TRP A 339 -14.24 -16.62 -9.59
N LEU A 340 -14.93 -15.59 -9.09
CA LEU A 340 -14.35 -14.52 -8.27
C LEU A 340 -15.26 -14.27 -7.06
N ARG A 341 -14.67 -14.21 -5.87
CA ARG A 341 -15.40 -13.96 -4.63
C ARG A 341 -14.62 -13.07 -3.67
N CYS A 342 -15.35 -12.34 -2.83
CA CYS A 342 -14.80 -11.58 -1.72
C CYS A 342 -15.59 -11.85 -0.44
N PRO A 343 -14.99 -11.63 0.75
CA PRO A 343 -15.72 -11.70 2.00
C PRO A 343 -16.84 -10.65 2.09
N ASP A 344 -17.90 -10.95 2.84
CA ASP A 344 -19.03 -10.04 3.13
C ASP A 344 -19.22 -9.74 4.63
N GLY A 345 -18.27 -10.15 5.48
CA GLY A 345 -18.37 -10.13 6.93
C GLY A 345 -18.67 -11.51 7.55
N THR A 346 -19.29 -12.41 6.78
CA THR A 346 -19.68 -13.75 7.26
C THR A 346 -19.03 -14.85 6.42
N SER A 347 -19.19 -14.80 5.10
CA SER A 347 -18.72 -15.81 4.15
C SER A 347 -18.18 -15.14 2.88
N PHE A 348 -17.92 -15.93 1.83
CA PHE A 348 -17.54 -15.45 0.51
C PHE A 348 -18.74 -15.30 -0.41
N ILE A 349 -18.97 -14.08 -0.88
CA ILE A 349 -19.99 -13.77 -1.88
C ILE A 349 -19.36 -13.59 -3.26
N GLN A 350 -20.18 -13.73 -4.30
CA GLN A 350 -19.77 -13.51 -5.68
C GLN A 350 -19.37 -12.05 -5.92
N ALA A 351 -18.22 -11.87 -6.56
CA ALA A 351 -17.73 -10.58 -7.03
C ALA A 351 -17.71 -10.56 -8.56
N LYS A 352 -17.97 -9.38 -9.14
CA LYS A 352 -17.99 -9.16 -10.60
C LYS A 352 -16.78 -8.35 -11.09
N GLU A 353 -15.95 -7.89 -10.18
CA GLU A 353 -14.80 -7.05 -10.46
C GLU A 353 -13.76 -7.14 -9.35
N ILE A 354 -12.52 -6.77 -9.68
CA ILE A 354 -11.43 -6.61 -8.73
C ILE A 354 -11.24 -5.12 -8.47
N LEU A 355 -11.40 -4.71 -7.22
CA LEU A 355 -11.10 -3.36 -6.77
C LEU A 355 -9.64 -3.25 -6.29
N PRO A 356 -9.00 -2.07 -6.44
CA PRO A 356 -7.62 -1.87 -6.01
C PRO A 356 -7.40 -2.17 -4.53
N ASN A 357 -6.27 -2.80 -4.20
CA ASN A 357 -5.81 -3.12 -2.85
C ASN A 357 -6.78 -3.95 -2.00
N LYS A 358 -7.80 -4.56 -2.62
CA LYS A 358 -8.77 -5.44 -1.97
C LYS A 358 -8.45 -6.91 -2.24
N ALA A 359 -8.66 -7.74 -1.22
CA ALA A 359 -8.45 -9.18 -1.30
C ALA A 359 -9.64 -9.91 -1.94
N TYR A 360 -9.35 -10.87 -2.81
CA TYR A 360 -10.32 -11.77 -3.41
C TYR A 360 -9.79 -13.21 -3.41
N ILE A 361 -10.72 -14.17 -3.47
CA ILE A 361 -10.41 -15.52 -3.95
C ILE A 361 -10.88 -15.66 -5.40
N ILE A 362 -10.10 -16.36 -6.20
CA ILE A 362 -10.29 -16.56 -7.64
C ILE A 362 -10.05 -18.04 -7.96
N SER A 363 -10.85 -18.58 -8.88
CA SER A 363 -10.64 -19.95 -9.37
C SER A 363 -10.93 -20.03 -10.86
N MET A 364 -10.05 -20.69 -11.59
CA MET A 364 -10.16 -20.93 -13.02
C MET A 364 -10.74 -22.35 -13.25
N PRO A 365 -11.80 -22.53 -14.06
CA PRO A 365 -12.31 -23.86 -14.39
C PRO A 365 -11.20 -24.74 -14.94
N ASN A 366 -10.98 -25.89 -14.31
CA ASN A 366 -9.94 -26.83 -14.72
C ASN A 366 -10.30 -28.23 -14.20
N SER A 367 -11.05 -28.98 -14.99
CA SER A 367 -11.50 -30.32 -14.64
C SER A 367 -11.55 -31.21 -15.87
N THR A 368 -11.23 -32.49 -15.67
CA THR A 368 -11.40 -33.54 -16.69
C THR A 368 -12.86 -33.77 -17.06
N ASN A 369 -13.80 -33.31 -16.24
CA ASN A 369 -15.22 -33.43 -16.50
C ASN A 369 -15.77 -32.27 -17.35
N TYR A 370 -15.03 -31.17 -17.47
CA TYR A 370 -15.42 -30.04 -18.30
C TYR A 370 -15.01 -30.30 -19.75
N LYS A 371 -15.74 -29.73 -20.71
CA LYS A 371 -15.22 -29.70 -22.09
C LYS A 371 -13.92 -28.89 -22.08
N GLU A 372 -12.93 -29.35 -22.84
CA GLU A 372 -11.60 -28.75 -22.84
C GLU A 372 -11.62 -27.26 -23.19
N ALA A 373 -12.56 -26.80 -24.02
CA ALA A 373 -12.72 -25.38 -24.34
C ALA A 373 -13.01 -24.47 -23.13
N TYR A 374 -13.55 -25.02 -22.03
CA TYR A 374 -13.83 -24.30 -20.79
C TYR A 374 -12.70 -24.39 -19.76
N ASN A 375 -11.75 -25.33 -19.92
CA ASN A 375 -10.61 -25.42 -19.00
C ASN A 375 -9.66 -24.24 -19.22
N ILE A 376 -9.43 -23.43 -18.21
CA ILE A 376 -8.50 -22.29 -18.22
C ILE A 376 -7.27 -22.68 -17.40
N THR A 377 -6.15 -22.86 -18.09
CA THR A 377 -4.84 -23.14 -17.50
C THR A 377 -3.77 -22.28 -18.17
N GLY A 378 -2.64 -22.09 -17.47
CA GLY A 378 -1.55 -21.22 -17.93
C GLY A 378 -1.79 -19.75 -17.57
N ASP A 379 -1.12 -18.87 -18.31
CA ASP A 379 -1.09 -17.44 -18.01
C ASP A 379 -2.43 -16.76 -18.28
N VAL A 380 -2.91 -16.07 -17.25
CA VAL A 380 -4.03 -15.14 -17.33
C VAL A 380 -3.49 -13.73 -17.16
N ALA A 381 -3.79 -12.86 -18.11
CA ALA A 381 -3.44 -11.44 -18.07
C ALA A 381 -4.62 -10.61 -17.55
N PHE A 382 -4.31 -9.72 -16.62
CA PHE A 382 -5.18 -8.73 -16.00
C PHE A 382 -4.72 -7.37 -16.49
N THR A 383 -5.48 -6.75 -17.39
CA THR A 383 -5.08 -5.52 -18.06
C THR A 383 -6.09 -4.40 -17.84
N ALA A 384 -5.59 -3.17 -17.87
CA ALA A 384 -6.43 -1.99 -17.83
C ALA A 384 -5.86 -0.86 -18.68
N THR A 385 -6.75 0.00 -19.18
CA THR A 385 -6.38 1.23 -19.90
C THR A 385 -6.89 2.45 -19.16
N ASN A 386 -6.13 3.55 -19.19
CA ASN A 386 -6.48 4.83 -18.54
C ASN A 386 -6.90 4.67 -17.06
N VAL A 387 -6.19 3.82 -16.33
CA VAL A 387 -6.57 3.35 -14.99
C VAL A 387 -5.81 4.11 -13.90
N TYR A 388 -6.42 4.23 -12.73
CA TYR A 388 -5.71 4.64 -11.52
C TYR A 388 -5.02 3.43 -10.88
N VAL A 389 -3.71 3.57 -10.67
CA VAL A 389 -2.97 2.71 -9.74
C VAL A 389 -3.00 3.42 -8.40
N MET A 390 -3.62 2.80 -7.42
CA MET A 390 -3.86 3.38 -6.10
C MET A 390 -2.59 3.29 -5.25
N ALA A 391 -2.32 4.32 -4.44
CA ALA A 391 -1.29 4.26 -3.42
C ALA A 391 -1.49 3.00 -2.55
N THR A 392 -0.39 2.31 -2.24
CA THR A 392 -0.40 1.15 -1.36
C THR A 392 -0.44 1.66 0.08
N PRO A 393 -1.47 1.35 0.87
CA PRO A 393 -1.50 1.70 2.29
C PRO A 393 -0.35 1.02 3.05
N ASP A 394 0.16 1.67 4.10
CA ASP A 394 1.12 1.06 5.01
C ASP A 394 0.52 -0.18 5.69
N GLU A 395 -0.77 -0.09 6.02
CA GLU A 395 -1.60 -1.16 6.54
C GLU A 395 -2.73 -1.49 5.57
N MET A 396 -2.72 -2.71 5.04
CA MET A 396 -3.73 -3.18 4.09
C MET A 396 -5.06 -3.41 4.80
N SER A 397 -6.16 -2.85 4.26
CA SER A 397 -7.50 -3.08 4.79
C SER A 397 -7.91 -4.54 4.59
N ALA A 398 -8.27 -5.20 5.69
CA ALA A 398 -8.68 -6.59 5.67
C ALA A 398 -10.20 -6.73 5.52
N GLU A 399 -10.63 -7.76 4.81
CA GLU A 399 -12.05 -8.07 4.60
C GLU A 399 -12.46 -9.24 5.51
N ALA A 400 -13.51 -9.04 6.31
CA ALA A 400 -13.88 -9.97 7.36
C ALA A 400 -14.67 -11.19 6.86
N THR A 401 -14.39 -12.36 7.43
CA THR A 401 -15.33 -13.50 7.53
C THR A 401 -15.72 -13.68 9.00
N THR A 402 -16.57 -14.66 9.32
CA THR A 402 -16.85 -14.99 10.73
C THR A 402 -15.60 -15.44 11.50
N ALA A 403 -14.72 -16.22 10.87
CA ALA A 403 -13.62 -16.90 11.57
C ALA A 403 -12.26 -16.17 11.46
N TYR A 404 -12.05 -15.38 10.43
CA TYR A 404 -10.78 -14.72 10.14
C TYR A 404 -10.98 -13.46 9.29
N ASP A 405 -9.97 -12.60 9.27
CA ASP A 405 -9.87 -11.49 8.34
C ASP A 405 -8.97 -11.89 7.16
N LEU A 406 -9.44 -11.64 5.94
CA LEU A 406 -8.66 -11.86 4.73
C LEU A 406 -7.84 -10.60 4.43
N VAL A 407 -6.55 -10.68 4.68
CA VAL A 407 -5.62 -9.56 4.58
C VAL A 407 -4.92 -9.59 3.22
N PRO A 408 -5.10 -8.58 2.36
CA PRO A 408 -4.37 -8.48 1.09
C PRO A 408 -2.89 -8.17 1.33
N THR A 409 -2.02 -8.62 0.43
CA THR A 409 -0.59 -8.28 0.49
C THR A 409 0.02 -8.01 -0.89
N MET A 410 0.86 -6.97 -0.94
CA MET A 410 1.70 -6.62 -2.09
C MET A 410 3.19 -6.88 -1.82
N SER A 411 3.53 -7.39 -0.63
CA SER A 411 4.87 -7.81 -0.24
C SER A 411 4.84 -9.24 0.30
N LYS A 412 6.01 -9.85 0.47
CA LYS A 412 6.12 -11.16 1.09
C LYS A 412 5.81 -11.04 2.59
N VAL A 413 4.84 -11.81 3.08
CA VAL A 413 4.57 -11.95 4.52
C VAL A 413 5.07 -13.31 4.97
N LYS A 414 6.00 -13.29 5.95
CA LYS A 414 6.60 -14.53 6.47
C LYS A 414 5.55 -15.41 7.13
N ALA A 415 5.70 -16.72 6.95
CA ALA A 415 4.88 -17.70 7.63
C ALA A 415 4.92 -17.50 9.16
N SER A 416 3.76 -17.56 9.79
CA SER A 416 3.64 -17.50 11.25
C SER A 416 2.35 -18.16 11.71
N ASP A 417 2.19 -18.23 13.02
CA ASP A 417 1.00 -18.75 13.69
C ASP A 417 -0.28 -17.91 13.43
N GLN A 418 -0.13 -16.69 12.92
CA GLN A 418 -1.21 -15.77 12.55
C GLN A 418 -1.40 -15.65 11.03
N VAL A 419 -0.58 -16.33 10.23
CA VAL A 419 -0.62 -16.24 8.76
C VAL A 419 -1.04 -17.60 8.19
N TYR A 420 -2.25 -17.63 7.63
CA TYR A 420 -2.82 -18.83 7.02
C TYR A 420 -2.88 -18.61 5.51
N VAL A 421 -2.18 -19.46 4.75
CA VAL A 421 -2.07 -19.34 3.30
C VAL A 421 -2.90 -20.41 2.63
N LEU A 422 -3.63 -20.04 1.58
CA LEU A 422 -4.44 -20.97 0.80
C LEU A 422 -3.56 -22.06 0.18
N ASN A 423 -3.91 -23.32 0.42
CA ASN A 423 -3.05 -24.44 0.06
C ASN A 423 -2.98 -24.63 -1.46
N SER A 424 -1.78 -24.57 -2.04
CA SER A 424 -1.58 -24.81 -3.49
C SER A 424 -1.42 -26.29 -3.85
N LYS A 425 -1.31 -27.16 -2.84
CA LYS A 425 -1.14 -28.62 -2.99
C LYS A 425 -2.10 -29.37 -2.06
N PRO A 426 -2.50 -30.60 -2.40
CA PRO A 426 -3.26 -31.45 -1.48
C PRO A 426 -2.51 -31.68 -0.16
N ILE A 427 -3.24 -31.80 0.93
CA ILE A 427 -2.71 -32.15 2.26
C ILE A 427 -3.39 -33.45 2.71
N PRO A 428 -2.76 -34.62 2.45
CA PRO A 428 -3.37 -35.92 2.70
C PRO A 428 -3.75 -36.16 4.16
N ALA A 429 -2.93 -35.69 5.11
CA ALA A 429 -3.16 -35.88 6.54
C ALA A 429 -4.47 -35.28 7.04
N SER A 430 -4.95 -34.21 6.39
CA SER A 430 -6.22 -33.55 6.70
C SER A 430 -7.30 -33.82 5.64
N ASN A 431 -7.03 -34.75 4.71
CA ASN A 431 -7.87 -35.01 3.53
C ASN A 431 -8.23 -33.74 2.76
N LEU A 432 -7.33 -32.77 2.64
CA LEU A 432 -7.57 -31.53 1.90
C LEU A 432 -7.05 -31.62 0.46
N VAL A 433 -7.79 -31.07 -0.50
CA VAL A 433 -7.35 -30.91 -1.90
C VAL A 433 -6.78 -29.51 -2.13
N ALA A 434 -6.07 -29.31 -3.24
CA ALA A 434 -5.51 -28.00 -3.57
C ALA A 434 -6.60 -26.92 -3.73
N GLY A 435 -6.37 -25.76 -3.14
CA GLY A 435 -7.26 -24.61 -3.19
C GLY A 435 -8.54 -24.80 -2.39
N GLU A 436 -8.50 -25.51 -1.27
CA GLU A 436 -9.67 -25.80 -0.43
C GLU A 436 -9.66 -25.03 0.90
N ALA A 437 -8.48 -24.79 1.48
CA ALA A 437 -8.37 -24.23 2.82
C ALA A 437 -7.16 -23.32 3.01
N PHE A 438 -7.33 -22.29 3.82
CA PHE A 438 -6.23 -21.51 4.37
C PHE A 438 -5.55 -22.30 5.48
N VAL A 439 -4.27 -22.61 5.33
CA VAL A 439 -3.53 -23.52 6.22
C VAL A 439 -2.55 -22.73 7.06
N ARG A 440 -2.58 -23.00 8.36
CA ARG A 440 -1.73 -22.35 9.35
C ARG A 440 -0.26 -22.65 9.06
N ASN A 441 0.58 -21.61 9.03
CA ASN A 441 2.03 -21.78 8.93
C ASN A 441 2.47 -22.70 7.77
N GLY A 442 1.73 -22.68 6.65
CA GLY A 442 1.99 -23.56 5.51
C GLY A 442 3.14 -23.09 4.62
N SER A 443 3.23 -21.78 4.39
CA SER A 443 4.28 -21.09 3.61
C SER A 443 4.18 -19.58 3.81
N ASP A 444 5.16 -18.83 3.30
CA ASP A 444 5.06 -17.38 3.17
C ASP A 444 3.89 -16.99 2.24
N ALA A 445 3.18 -15.91 2.57
CA ALA A 445 2.25 -15.29 1.65
C ALA A 445 3.03 -14.44 0.64
N GLN A 446 2.87 -14.73 -0.65
CA GLN A 446 3.59 -14.03 -1.72
C GLN A 446 2.91 -12.70 -2.08
N PRO A 447 3.62 -11.74 -2.70
CA PRO A 447 3.02 -10.55 -3.29
C PRO A 447 1.83 -10.85 -4.21
N PHE A 448 0.85 -9.94 -4.25
CA PHE A 448 -0.41 -10.05 -5.01
C PHE A 448 -1.30 -11.22 -4.56
N ARG A 449 -1.16 -11.66 -3.31
CA ARG A 449 -1.99 -12.67 -2.66
C ARG A 449 -2.73 -12.06 -1.48
N ALA A 450 -3.49 -12.89 -0.78
CA ALA A 450 -4.02 -12.58 0.52
C ALA A 450 -3.76 -13.75 1.47
N TYR A 451 -3.75 -13.48 2.77
CA TYR A 451 -3.67 -14.51 3.80
C TYR A 451 -4.83 -14.33 4.78
N ALA A 452 -5.24 -15.42 5.42
CA ALA A 452 -6.22 -15.37 6.49
C ALA A 452 -5.50 -15.11 7.84
N SER A 453 -5.99 -14.13 8.58
CA SER A 453 -5.57 -13.80 9.94
C SER A 453 -6.71 -14.16 10.92
N PRO A 454 -6.50 -15.10 11.86
CA PRO A 454 -7.58 -15.64 12.67
C PRO A 454 -8.15 -14.57 13.63
N LYS A 455 -9.47 -14.56 13.82
CA LYS A 455 -10.13 -13.73 14.84
C LYS A 455 -9.96 -14.32 16.24
N ALA A 456 -10.14 -13.48 17.26
CA ALA A 456 -10.15 -13.91 18.66
C ALA A 456 -11.20 -15.03 18.86
N GLY A 457 -10.77 -16.20 19.35
CA GLY A 457 -11.60 -17.40 19.49
C GLY A 457 -11.40 -18.46 18.39
N HIS A 458 -10.76 -18.10 17.27
CA HIS A 458 -10.38 -19.01 16.19
C HIS A 458 -8.86 -19.23 16.09
N SER A 459 -8.10 -18.57 16.97
CA SER A 459 -6.65 -18.71 17.06
C SER A 459 -6.26 -20.16 17.40
N GLY A 460 -5.42 -20.77 16.55
CA GLY A 460 -4.92 -22.15 16.76
C GLY A 460 -5.62 -23.23 15.93
N ALA A 461 -6.64 -22.89 15.14
CA ALA A 461 -7.16 -23.80 14.11
C ALA A 461 -6.03 -24.25 13.18
N SER A 462 -5.99 -25.51 12.74
CA SER A 462 -4.96 -25.95 11.80
C SER A 462 -5.18 -25.40 10.39
N TYR A 463 -6.44 -25.14 10.04
CA TYR A 463 -6.85 -24.58 8.76
C TYR A 463 -8.26 -23.98 8.84
N PHE A 464 -8.59 -23.12 7.88
CA PHE A 464 -9.94 -22.63 7.61
C PHE A 464 -10.38 -23.07 6.22
N ILE A 465 -11.43 -23.89 6.13
CA ILE A 465 -12.01 -24.29 4.86
C ILE A 465 -12.66 -23.07 4.21
N ILE A 466 -12.50 -22.92 2.90
CA ILE A 466 -13.29 -21.98 2.11
C ILE A 466 -14.69 -22.57 1.98
N ASP A 467 -15.55 -22.24 2.95
CA ASP A 467 -16.97 -22.54 2.87
C ASP A 467 -17.64 -21.49 1.99
N VAL A 468 -17.98 -21.94 0.79
CA VAL A 468 -18.72 -21.17 -0.18
C VAL A 468 -20.02 -21.92 -0.37
N ASP A 469 -21.11 -21.40 0.21
CA ASP A 469 -22.47 -22.00 0.24
C ASP A 469 -23.07 -22.36 -1.14
N LYS A 470 -22.30 -22.13 -2.22
CA LYS A 470 -22.52 -22.61 -3.60
C LYS A 470 -21.15 -22.87 -4.24
N ALA A 471 -20.51 -23.98 -3.90
CA ALA A 471 -19.07 -24.22 -4.07
C ALA A 471 -18.44 -23.81 -5.41
N THR A 472 -19.18 -23.86 -6.52
CA THR A 472 -18.74 -23.39 -7.84
C THR A 472 -19.92 -22.89 -8.69
N ALA A 473 -21.03 -22.46 -8.07
CA ALA A 473 -22.35 -22.39 -8.73
C ALA A 473 -22.82 -23.72 -9.35
N ILE A 474 -22.11 -24.83 -9.14
CA ILE A 474 -22.55 -26.18 -9.49
C ILE A 474 -23.26 -26.78 -8.27
N SER A 475 -24.52 -26.40 -8.06
CA SER A 475 -25.44 -27.17 -7.21
C SER A 475 -26.37 -28.01 -8.11
N HIS A 476 -26.62 -29.26 -7.73
CA HIS A 476 -27.85 -29.94 -8.12
C HIS A 476 -29.02 -29.38 -7.27
N PRO A 477 -30.24 -29.32 -7.82
CA PRO A 477 -31.35 -28.56 -7.26
C PRO A 477 -31.99 -29.27 -6.07
N SER A 478 -32.26 -28.51 -5.02
CA SER A 478 -33.21 -28.90 -3.97
C SER A 478 -34.27 -27.82 -3.82
N VAL A 479 -35.16 -27.68 -4.82
CA VAL A 479 -36.50 -27.10 -4.65
C VAL A 479 -37.44 -27.71 -5.69
N LEU A 480 -38.52 -28.36 -5.25
CA LEU A 480 -39.69 -28.66 -6.07
C LEU A 480 -40.47 -27.35 -6.26
N VAL A 481 -40.57 -26.86 -7.49
CA VAL A 481 -41.34 -25.65 -7.83
C VAL A 481 -42.64 -26.08 -8.53
N SER A 482 -43.76 -25.43 -8.20
CA SER A 482 -45.09 -25.69 -8.78
C SER A 482 -45.20 -25.24 -10.25
N ASP A 483 -46.08 -25.91 -11.01
CA ASP A 483 -46.23 -25.82 -12.49
C ASP A 483 -46.43 -24.41 -13.08
N SER A 484 -46.72 -23.39 -12.28
CA SER A 484 -46.87 -22.00 -12.75
C SER A 484 -45.57 -21.31 -13.17
N ASP A 485 -44.40 -21.82 -12.75
CA ASP A 485 -43.07 -21.24 -13.06
C ASP A 485 -42.44 -21.79 -14.37
N LEU A 486 -43.16 -22.63 -15.11
CA LEU A 486 -42.67 -23.37 -16.28
C LEU A 486 -42.84 -22.64 -17.64
N SER A 487 -43.23 -21.37 -17.66
CA SER A 487 -43.35 -20.62 -18.91
C SER A 487 -41.98 -20.09 -19.38
N GLY A 488 -41.36 -20.79 -20.33
CA GLY A 488 -40.07 -20.42 -20.91
C GLY A 488 -39.48 -21.52 -21.80
N ALA A 489 -38.49 -21.17 -22.65
CA ALA A 489 -37.74 -22.16 -23.41
C ALA A 489 -36.91 -23.05 -22.46
N ALA A 490 -37.02 -24.37 -22.61
CA ALA A 490 -36.31 -25.35 -21.79
C ALA A 490 -35.05 -25.85 -22.50
N TYR A 491 -33.97 -26.07 -21.75
CA TYR A 491 -32.71 -26.62 -22.25
C TYR A 491 -32.24 -27.79 -21.38
N ASP A 492 -31.51 -28.76 -21.95
CA ASP A 492 -30.79 -29.75 -21.15
C ASP A 492 -29.47 -29.19 -20.60
N LEU A 493 -28.81 -29.98 -19.75
CA LEU A 493 -27.53 -29.60 -19.13
C LEU A 493 -26.39 -29.41 -20.13
N ASN A 494 -26.58 -29.84 -21.38
CA ASN A 494 -25.64 -29.66 -22.47
C ASN A 494 -26.01 -28.45 -23.35
N GLY A 495 -27.01 -27.65 -22.97
CA GLY A 495 -27.44 -26.46 -23.69
C GLY A 495 -28.34 -26.74 -24.90
N ARG A 496 -28.78 -27.98 -25.11
CA ARG A 496 -29.69 -28.31 -26.22
C ARG A 496 -31.12 -27.93 -25.85
N ARG A 497 -31.79 -27.17 -26.72
CA ARG A 497 -33.19 -26.78 -26.55
C ARG A 497 -34.10 -28.01 -26.59
N LEU A 498 -34.98 -28.12 -25.60
CA LEU A 498 -35.93 -29.22 -25.42
C LEU A 498 -37.30 -28.86 -25.99
N THR A 499 -38.04 -29.86 -26.48
CA THR A 499 -39.34 -29.68 -27.14
C THR A 499 -40.52 -29.72 -26.16
N GLY A 500 -40.25 -29.99 -24.88
CA GLY A 500 -41.16 -29.76 -23.76
C GLY A 500 -41.68 -31.04 -23.10
N SER A 501 -41.61 -32.19 -23.78
CA SER A 501 -42.14 -33.48 -23.31
C SER A 501 -41.08 -34.38 -22.65
N GLU A 502 -39.80 -34.01 -22.68
CA GLU A 502 -38.69 -34.85 -22.23
C GLU A 502 -38.50 -34.83 -20.71
N ARG A 503 -38.87 -35.90 -19.99
CA ARG A 503 -38.70 -36.00 -18.52
C ARG A 503 -37.23 -35.88 -18.11
N GLY A 504 -36.95 -35.24 -16.98
CA GLY A 504 -35.60 -35.11 -16.43
C GLY A 504 -35.23 -33.69 -15.97
N LEU A 505 -33.94 -33.47 -15.71
CA LEU A 505 -33.40 -32.19 -15.27
C LEU A 505 -33.30 -31.22 -16.45
N ARG A 506 -33.94 -30.05 -16.34
CA ARG A 506 -34.01 -29.00 -17.37
C ARG A 506 -33.53 -27.66 -16.82
N ILE A 507 -33.13 -26.76 -17.71
CA ILE A 507 -32.88 -25.34 -17.42
C ILE A 507 -34.03 -24.54 -18.02
N ILE A 508 -34.79 -23.84 -17.18
CA ILE A 508 -35.92 -22.97 -17.59
C ILE A 508 -35.73 -21.64 -16.85
N ASN A 509 -35.76 -20.52 -17.57
CA ASN A 509 -35.57 -19.17 -17.00
C ASN A 509 -34.36 -19.07 -16.06
N HIS A 510 -33.21 -19.62 -16.49
CA HIS A 510 -31.93 -19.65 -15.76
C HIS A 510 -31.94 -20.45 -14.45
N LYS A 511 -32.98 -21.28 -14.21
CA LYS A 511 -33.10 -22.14 -13.03
C LYS A 511 -33.08 -23.62 -13.44
N LYS A 512 -32.44 -24.47 -12.63
CA LYS A 512 -32.48 -25.93 -12.77
C LYS A 512 -33.80 -26.46 -12.20
N ILE A 513 -34.62 -27.08 -13.05
CA ILE A 513 -35.95 -27.60 -12.70
C ILE A 513 -36.03 -29.09 -13.07
N ILE A 514 -36.52 -29.94 -12.17
CA ILE A 514 -36.78 -31.36 -12.45
C ILE A 514 -38.23 -31.49 -12.92
N VAL A 515 -38.42 -31.93 -14.16
CA VAL A 515 -39.75 -32.22 -14.72
C VAL A 515 -39.96 -33.73 -14.69
N LYS A 516 -40.95 -34.18 -13.90
CA LYS A 516 -41.25 -35.60 -13.68
C LYS A 516 -41.94 -36.28 -14.85
#